data_AF-A0A0F7ZJA2-F1
#
_entry.id   AF-A0A0F7ZJA2-F1
#
_cell.length_a   1.000
_cell.length_b   1.000
_cell.length_c   1.000
_cell.angle_alpha   90.00
_cell.angle_beta   90.00
_cell.angle_gamma   90.00
#
_symmetry.space_group_name_H-M   'P 1'
#
loop_
_entity.id
_entity.type
_entity.pdbx_description
1 polymer ?
#
loop_
_entity_poly.entity_id
_entity_poly.type
_entity_poly.pdbx_seq_one_letter_code
_entity_poly.pdbx_strand_id
1 'polypeptide(L)'
;MDVGLRYQEHMAKAAAAGLNAAMFLRRLKMLSPRVARHLFEATVVPAMDYASNVWTHALRAKQVAWMNKAQMIGAQAITGAFRTVATAVAEAEASIQTVEERHSQAMTKLCIDLRTLPSTHPLAALRSSKSKRFVSPMRKIVSAAEAQTDRMEVIHEHALPPWTSRIPVVVEDDVMKAVKAANDVKGIMIATSSSLKDGMVGMGGVATFTPEE
;
A
#
# COMPACT_ATOMS: atom_id res chain seq x y z
N MET A 1 -24.04 17.65 1.45
CA MET A 1 -22.64 17.50 1.90
C MET A 1 -22.62 17.75 3.39
N ASP A 2 -21.90 16.93 4.14
CA ASP A 2 -21.75 17.06 5.59
C ASP A 2 -21.10 18.41 5.96
N VAL A 3 -21.55 19.03 7.05
CA VAL A 3 -21.12 20.37 7.47
C VAL A 3 -19.64 20.34 7.83
N GLY A 4 -18.85 21.23 7.19
CA GLY A 4 -17.42 21.38 7.48
C GLY A 4 -16.52 20.27 6.92
N LEU A 5 -16.95 19.56 5.86
CA LEU A 5 -16.15 18.52 5.19
C LEU A 5 -15.69 17.42 6.16
N ARG A 6 -16.58 17.00 7.06
CA ARG A 6 -16.31 15.93 8.04
C ARG A 6 -16.52 14.51 7.47
N TYR A 7 -17.17 14.42 6.31
CA TYR A 7 -17.43 13.20 5.54
C TYR A 7 -18.13 12.06 6.32
N GLN A 8 -18.80 12.35 7.44
CA GLN A 8 -19.37 11.33 8.33
C GLN A 8 -20.50 10.57 7.65
N GLU A 9 -21.43 11.31 7.06
CA GLU A 9 -22.56 10.74 6.31
C GLU A 9 -22.08 9.94 5.09
N HIS A 10 -21.02 10.44 4.43
CA HIS A 10 -20.44 9.78 3.27
C HIS A 10 -19.80 8.45 3.64
N MET A 11 -18.98 8.43 4.70
CA MET A 11 -18.37 7.20 5.22
C MET A 11 -19.42 6.20 5.71
N ALA A 12 -20.47 6.67 6.39
CA ALA A 12 -21.57 5.82 6.83
C ALA A 12 -22.31 5.20 5.63
N LYS A 13 -22.58 5.99 4.58
CA LYS A 13 -23.23 5.52 3.36
C LYS A 13 -22.34 4.51 2.60
N ALA A 14 -21.04 4.78 2.48
CA ALA A 14 -20.07 3.88 1.85
C ALA A 14 -19.96 2.55 2.61
N ALA A 15 -19.86 2.60 3.94
CA ALA A 15 -19.83 1.41 4.78
C ALA A 15 -21.15 0.60 4.69
N ALA A 16 -22.30 1.26 4.66
CA ALA A 16 -23.60 0.59 4.47
C ALA A 16 -23.72 -0.05 3.08
N ALA A 17 -23.25 0.62 2.03
CA ALA A 17 -23.24 0.08 0.67
C ALA A 17 -22.31 -1.14 0.57
N GLY A 18 -21.09 -1.06 1.11
CA GLY A 18 -20.15 -2.18 1.19
C GLY A 18 -20.72 -3.35 2.00
N LEU A 19 -21.38 -3.08 3.13
CA LEU A 19 -22.03 -4.12 3.94
C LEU A 19 -23.15 -4.82 3.17
N ASN A 20 -23.98 -4.07 2.44
CA ASN A 20 -25.04 -4.64 1.61
C ASN A 20 -24.46 -5.53 0.50
N ALA A 21 -23.43 -5.07 -0.19
CA ALA A 21 -22.72 -5.85 -1.21
C ALA A 21 -22.13 -7.15 -0.61
N ALA A 22 -21.50 -7.07 0.56
CA ALA A 22 -20.93 -8.23 1.25
C ALA A 22 -22.02 -9.23 1.69
N MET A 23 -23.19 -8.73 2.13
CA MET A 23 -24.34 -9.59 2.43
C MET A 23 -24.90 -10.29 1.19
N PHE A 24 -24.95 -9.62 0.03
CA PHE A 24 -25.34 -10.26 -1.22
C PHE A 24 -24.34 -11.34 -1.64
N LEU A 25 -23.04 -11.06 -1.55
CA LEU A 25 -21.98 -12.04 -1.79
C LEU A 25 -22.15 -13.28 -0.90
N ARG A 26 -22.41 -13.08 0.41
CA ARG A 26 -22.62 -14.18 1.36
C ARG A 26 -23.84 -15.07 1.05
N ARG A 27 -24.83 -14.56 0.32
CA ARG A 27 -26.02 -15.33 -0.07
C ARG A 27 -25.77 -16.25 -1.25
N LEU A 28 -24.74 -15.97 -2.05
CA LEU A 28 -24.35 -16.83 -3.16
C LEU A 28 -23.83 -18.16 -2.62
N LYS A 29 -24.21 -19.26 -3.27
CA LYS A 29 -23.81 -20.63 -2.89
C LYS A 29 -22.93 -21.23 -3.96
N MET A 30 -22.07 -22.18 -3.57
CA MET A 30 -21.19 -22.93 -4.46
C MET A 30 -20.21 -22.08 -5.29
N LEU A 31 -19.74 -20.96 -4.73
CA LEU A 31 -18.65 -20.19 -5.33
C LEU A 31 -17.31 -20.80 -4.94
N SER A 32 -16.37 -20.87 -5.89
CA SER A 32 -14.98 -21.11 -5.52
C SER A 32 -14.42 -19.89 -4.78
N PRO A 33 -13.49 -20.04 -3.82
CA PRO A 33 -12.88 -18.91 -3.11
C PRO A 33 -12.28 -17.87 -4.05
N ARG A 34 -11.70 -18.30 -5.18
CA ARG A 34 -11.17 -17.40 -6.21
C ARG A 34 -12.25 -16.51 -6.82
N VAL A 35 -13.39 -17.08 -7.20
CA VAL A 35 -14.50 -16.32 -7.80
C VAL A 35 -15.16 -15.42 -6.75
N ALA A 36 -15.36 -15.92 -5.53
CA ALA A 36 -15.90 -15.11 -4.45
C ALA A 36 -15.01 -13.89 -4.14
N ARG A 37 -13.68 -14.06 -4.17
CA ARG A 37 -12.73 -12.95 -4.02
C ARG A 37 -12.83 -11.94 -5.16
N HIS A 38 -12.92 -12.39 -6.40
CA HIS A 38 -13.10 -11.49 -7.54
C HIS A 38 -14.41 -10.69 -7.42
N LEU A 39 -15.50 -11.33 -7.01
CA LEU A 39 -16.78 -10.65 -6.78
C LEU A 39 -16.68 -9.64 -5.62
N PHE A 40 -15.95 -9.97 -4.56
CA PHE A 40 -15.67 -9.05 -3.47
C PHE A 40 -14.93 -7.80 -3.95
N GLU A 41 -13.84 -7.99 -4.71
CA GLU A 41 -13.04 -6.90 -5.29
C GLU A 41 -13.84 -6.06 -6.30
N ALA A 42 -14.79 -6.67 -7.03
CA ALA A 42 -15.61 -5.97 -8.01
C ALA A 42 -16.82 -5.23 -7.40
N THR A 43 -17.31 -5.64 -6.22
CA THR A 43 -18.59 -5.14 -5.68
C THR A 43 -18.47 -4.47 -4.31
N VAL A 44 -17.74 -5.09 -3.37
CA VAL A 44 -17.64 -4.61 -1.99
C VAL A 44 -16.57 -3.53 -1.89
N VAL A 45 -15.39 -3.80 -2.45
CA VAL A 45 -14.25 -2.88 -2.44
C VAL A 45 -14.63 -1.52 -3.03
N PRO A 46 -15.22 -1.42 -4.25
CA PRO A 46 -15.49 -0.12 -4.85
C PRO A 46 -16.61 0.63 -4.14
N ALA A 47 -17.61 -0.08 -3.59
CA ALA A 47 -18.70 0.54 -2.84
C ALA A 47 -18.24 1.18 -1.52
N MET A 48 -17.23 0.57 -0.87
CA MET A 48 -16.70 1.02 0.41
C MET A 48 -15.55 2.03 0.25
N ASP A 49 -14.69 1.85 -0.75
CA ASP A 49 -13.46 2.64 -0.93
C ASP A 49 -13.66 3.87 -1.82
N TYR A 50 -14.87 4.07 -2.34
CA TYR A 50 -15.20 5.23 -3.14
C TYR A 50 -14.81 6.52 -2.41
N ALA A 51 -13.99 7.34 -3.09
CA ALA A 51 -13.44 8.59 -2.57
C ALA A 51 -12.62 8.47 -1.26
N SER A 52 -12.14 7.27 -0.90
CA SER A 52 -11.29 7.04 0.29
C SER A 52 -10.07 7.96 0.32
N ASN A 53 -9.41 8.14 -0.82
CA ASN A 53 -8.34 9.11 -1.02
C ASN A 53 -8.67 10.56 -0.59
N VAL A 54 -9.95 10.94 -0.49
CA VAL A 54 -10.38 12.26 -0.02
C VAL A 54 -10.74 12.25 1.47
N TRP A 55 -11.44 11.25 1.99
CA TRP A 55 -11.98 11.28 3.36
C TRP A 55 -11.18 10.48 4.40
N THR A 56 -10.19 9.67 4.01
CA THR A 56 -9.40 8.86 4.96
C THR A 56 -8.64 9.72 5.99
N HIS A 57 -8.31 10.98 5.68
CA HIS A 57 -7.74 11.92 6.66
C HIS A 57 -8.69 12.28 7.83
N ALA A 58 -9.99 11.97 7.69
CA ALA A 58 -11.03 12.24 8.69
C ALA A 58 -11.53 10.95 9.39
N LEU A 59 -10.92 9.80 9.10
CA LEU A 59 -11.28 8.52 9.67
C LEU A 59 -11.02 8.52 11.19
N ARG A 60 -11.93 7.93 11.97
CA ARG A 60 -11.72 7.64 13.39
C ARG A 60 -12.07 6.18 13.66
N ALA A 61 -11.76 5.70 14.86
CA ALA A 61 -11.95 4.30 15.25
C ALA A 61 -13.39 3.78 15.00
N LYS A 62 -14.41 4.62 15.20
CA LYS A 62 -15.82 4.24 14.98
C LYS A 62 -16.11 3.94 13.50
N GLN A 63 -15.58 4.74 12.57
CA GLN A 63 -15.78 4.60 11.14
C GLN A 63 -15.02 3.40 10.59
N VAL A 64 -13.79 3.18 11.07
CA VAL A 64 -13.00 1.97 10.80
C VAL A 64 -13.80 0.72 11.19
N ALA A 65 -14.43 0.72 12.38
CA ALA A 65 -15.23 -0.42 12.83
C ALA A 65 -16.41 -0.74 11.90
N TRP A 66 -17.03 0.27 11.27
CA TRP A 66 -18.10 0.04 10.28
C TRP A 66 -17.59 -0.65 9.02
N MET A 67 -16.44 -0.23 8.52
CA MET A 67 -15.81 -0.81 7.33
C MET A 67 -15.29 -2.22 7.60
N ASN A 68 -14.66 -2.43 8.76
CA ASN A 68 -14.20 -3.74 9.20
C ASN A 68 -15.34 -4.76 9.34
N LYS A 69 -16.57 -4.30 9.63
CA LYS A 69 -17.75 -5.18 9.63
C LYS A 69 -18.11 -5.67 8.22
N ALA A 70 -18.11 -4.79 7.22
CA ALA A 70 -18.37 -5.18 5.83
C ALA A 70 -17.27 -6.11 5.30
N GLN A 71 -16.02 -5.77 5.60
CA GLN A 71 -14.83 -6.56 5.29
C GLN A 71 -14.89 -7.98 5.88
N MET A 72 -15.19 -8.09 7.18
CA MET A 72 -15.35 -9.38 7.86
C MET A 72 -16.41 -10.26 7.20
N ILE A 73 -17.56 -9.69 6.86
CA ILE A 73 -18.65 -10.44 6.20
C ILE A 73 -18.23 -10.90 4.80
N GLY A 74 -17.47 -10.07 4.07
CA GLY A 74 -16.90 -10.44 2.78
C GLY A 74 -15.86 -11.56 2.89
N ALA A 75 -14.93 -11.44 3.84
CA ALA A 75 -13.91 -12.45 4.11
C ALA A 75 -14.55 -13.81 4.47
N GLN A 76 -15.58 -13.81 5.31
CA GLN A 76 -16.38 -15.00 5.64
C GLN A 76 -17.09 -15.58 4.42
N ALA A 77 -17.60 -14.74 3.52
CA ALA A 77 -18.25 -15.20 2.29
C ALA A 77 -17.27 -15.87 1.32
N ILE A 78 -15.99 -15.45 1.31
CA ILE A 78 -14.93 -16.02 0.48
C ILE A 78 -14.43 -17.36 1.04
N THR A 79 -14.15 -17.39 2.33
CA THR A 79 -13.49 -18.53 3.01
C THR A 79 -14.48 -19.59 3.50
N GLY A 80 -15.73 -19.21 3.75
CA GLY A 80 -16.69 -20.05 4.49
C GLY A 80 -16.39 -20.13 5.98
N ALA A 81 -15.55 -19.23 6.52
CA ALA A 81 -15.14 -19.21 7.91
C ALA A 81 -16.31 -19.01 8.90
N PHE A 82 -16.13 -19.48 10.14
CA PHE A 82 -17.11 -19.31 11.21
C PHE A 82 -17.31 -17.85 11.59
N ARG A 83 -18.49 -17.53 12.14
CA ARG A 83 -18.85 -16.18 12.58
C ARG A 83 -17.90 -15.61 13.64
N THR A 84 -17.23 -16.47 14.40
CA THR A 84 -16.35 -16.13 15.54
C THR A 84 -14.87 -16.02 15.17
N VAL A 85 -14.49 -16.28 13.91
CA VAL A 85 -13.10 -16.15 13.47
C VAL A 85 -12.64 -14.70 13.61
N ALA A 86 -11.40 -14.50 14.03
CA ALA A 86 -10.80 -13.17 14.13
C ALA A 86 -10.66 -12.51 12.75
N THR A 87 -10.90 -11.20 12.63
CA THR A 87 -10.95 -10.49 11.35
C THR A 87 -9.65 -10.67 10.55
N ALA A 88 -8.50 -10.47 11.22
CA ALA A 88 -7.19 -10.60 10.59
C ALA A 88 -6.94 -11.99 10.01
N VAL A 89 -7.43 -13.05 10.69
CA VAL A 89 -7.31 -14.43 10.19
C VAL A 89 -8.21 -14.64 8.97
N ALA A 90 -9.47 -14.18 9.05
CA ALA A 90 -10.39 -14.29 7.93
C ALA A 90 -9.90 -13.53 6.69
N GLU A 91 -9.32 -12.35 6.86
CA GLU A 91 -8.73 -11.55 5.78
C GLU A 91 -7.50 -12.23 5.16
N ALA A 92 -6.61 -12.77 5.99
CA ALA A 92 -5.43 -13.49 5.54
C ALA A 92 -5.80 -14.74 4.71
N GLU A 93 -6.72 -15.56 5.23
CA GLU A 93 -7.23 -16.75 4.55
C GLU A 93 -8.02 -16.40 3.28
N ALA A 94 -8.77 -15.28 3.30
CA ALA A 94 -9.44 -14.78 2.11
C ALA A 94 -8.46 -14.21 1.08
N SER A 95 -7.19 -13.98 1.44
CA SER A 95 -6.16 -13.31 0.64
C SER A 95 -6.64 -11.94 0.12
N ILE A 96 -7.23 -11.14 1.02
CA ILE A 96 -7.69 -9.77 0.72
C ILE A 96 -6.88 -8.76 1.52
N GLN A 97 -6.64 -7.59 0.94
CA GLN A 97 -6.00 -6.48 1.64
C GLN A 97 -6.94 -5.88 2.69
N THR A 98 -6.37 -5.44 3.81
CA THR A 98 -7.12 -4.75 4.85
C THR A 98 -7.70 -3.43 4.33
N VAL A 99 -8.73 -2.94 4.99
CA VAL A 99 -9.35 -1.65 4.64
C VAL A 99 -8.33 -0.51 4.73
N GLU A 100 -7.50 -0.52 5.78
CA GLU A 100 -6.51 0.52 6.04
C GLU A 100 -5.42 0.55 4.96
N GLU A 101 -4.91 -0.62 4.56
CA GLU A 101 -3.93 -0.73 3.48
C GLU A 101 -4.50 -0.21 2.16
N ARG A 102 -5.74 -0.59 1.79
CA ARG A 102 -6.38 -0.12 0.57
C ARG A 102 -6.54 1.40 0.55
N HIS A 103 -6.97 1.98 1.67
CA HIS A 103 -7.14 3.43 1.79
C HIS A 103 -5.80 4.16 1.79
N SER A 104 -4.80 3.62 2.48
CA SER A 104 -3.43 4.15 2.45
C SER A 104 -2.84 4.12 1.05
N GLN A 105 -3.05 3.04 0.31
CA GLN A 105 -2.62 2.92 -1.08
C GLN A 105 -3.35 3.92 -1.98
N ALA A 106 -4.67 4.08 -1.84
CA ALA A 106 -5.44 5.06 -2.61
C ALA A 106 -5.01 6.51 -2.31
N MET A 107 -4.73 6.82 -1.04
CA MET A 107 -4.20 8.11 -0.61
C MET A 107 -2.82 8.39 -1.21
N THR A 108 -1.93 7.40 -1.11
CA THR A 108 -0.56 7.48 -1.63
C THR A 108 -0.59 7.69 -3.13
N LYS A 109 -1.39 6.90 -3.87
CA LYS A 109 -1.57 7.06 -5.32
C LYS A 109 -2.03 8.46 -5.69
N LEU A 110 -3.06 8.99 -5.02
CA LEU A 110 -3.52 10.36 -5.25
C LEU A 110 -2.39 11.39 -5.03
N CYS A 111 -1.60 11.21 -3.97
CA CYS A 111 -0.49 12.12 -3.69
C CYS A 111 0.63 12.02 -4.74
N ILE A 112 0.93 10.81 -5.22
CA ILE A 112 1.88 10.59 -6.31
C ILE A 112 1.38 11.28 -7.57
N ASP A 113 0.15 10.99 -8.00
CA ASP A 113 -0.46 11.60 -9.19
C ASP A 113 -0.41 13.13 -9.08
N LEU A 114 -0.81 13.67 -7.92
CA LEU A 114 -0.76 15.10 -7.67
C LEU A 114 0.65 15.67 -7.72
N ARG A 115 1.71 14.93 -7.36
CA ARG A 115 3.12 15.37 -7.41
C ARG A 115 3.75 15.20 -8.79
N THR A 116 3.32 14.22 -9.59
CA THR A 116 3.88 13.91 -10.92
C THR A 116 3.21 14.64 -12.08
N LEU A 117 2.09 15.35 -11.87
CA LEU A 117 1.50 16.19 -12.94
C LEU A 117 2.55 17.14 -13.56
N PRO A 118 2.51 17.34 -14.88
CA PRO A 118 3.35 18.30 -15.58
C PRO A 118 3.20 19.72 -15.01
N SER A 119 4.26 20.52 -15.12
CA SER A 119 4.24 21.93 -14.72
C SER A 119 3.20 22.77 -15.47
N THR A 120 2.79 22.33 -16.67
CA THR A 120 1.74 22.96 -17.48
C THR A 120 0.32 22.69 -16.97
N HIS A 121 0.13 21.73 -16.07
CA HIS A 121 -1.19 21.36 -15.56
C HIS A 121 -1.68 22.39 -14.51
N PRO A 122 -2.94 22.87 -14.56
CA PRO A 122 -3.44 23.89 -13.64
C PRO A 122 -3.38 23.47 -12.16
N LEU A 123 -3.56 22.18 -11.86
CA LEU A 123 -3.43 21.67 -10.50
C LEU A 123 -1.98 21.63 -9.98
N ALA A 124 -0.97 21.68 -10.85
CA ALA A 124 0.43 21.76 -10.42
C ALA A 124 0.71 23.09 -9.71
N ALA A 125 0.05 24.18 -10.11
CA ALA A 125 0.14 25.48 -9.44
C ALA A 125 -0.49 25.48 -8.04
N LEU A 126 -1.55 24.67 -7.84
CA LEU A 126 -2.29 24.58 -6.56
C LEU A 126 -1.58 23.76 -5.47
N ARG A 127 -0.44 23.14 -5.79
CA ARG A 127 0.36 22.31 -4.86
C ARG A 127 0.90 23.06 -3.63
N SER A 128 0.88 24.39 -3.64
CA SER A 128 1.69 25.23 -2.74
C SER A 128 0.91 26.07 -1.72
N SER A 129 -0.36 25.75 -1.43
CA SER A 129 -1.12 26.49 -0.41
C SER A 129 -0.53 26.29 1.00
N LYS A 130 0.36 27.20 1.40
CA LYS A 130 1.09 27.23 2.67
C LYS A 130 0.29 27.90 3.80
N SER A 131 -1.04 27.92 3.74
CA SER A 131 -1.84 28.52 4.82
C SER A 131 -1.64 27.74 6.13
N LYS A 132 -0.93 28.35 7.09
CA LYS A 132 -0.74 27.78 8.44
C LYS A 132 -1.97 27.97 9.34
N ARG A 133 -2.80 28.99 9.04
CA ARG A 133 -3.98 29.34 9.84
C ARG A 133 -5.16 28.40 9.57
N PHE A 134 -5.34 27.96 8.32
CA PHE A 134 -6.40 27.05 7.91
C PHE A 134 -5.83 25.91 7.08
N VAL A 135 -5.69 24.73 7.70
CA VAL A 135 -5.19 23.53 7.03
C VAL A 135 -6.31 22.94 6.16
N SER A 136 -6.14 22.97 4.84
CA SER A 136 -7.10 22.39 3.91
C SER A 136 -7.10 20.85 4.00
N PRO A 137 -8.22 20.17 3.66
CA PRO A 137 -8.27 18.71 3.58
C PRO A 137 -7.17 18.11 2.69
N MET A 138 -6.92 18.73 1.53
CA MET A 138 -5.81 18.37 0.62
C MET A 138 -4.45 18.41 1.32
N ARG A 139 -4.19 19.43 2.15
CA ARG A 139 -2.93 19.52 2.89
C ARG A 139 -2.80 18.40 3.93
N LYS A 140 -3.89 18.03 4.62
CA LYS A 140 -3.91 16.90 5.57
C LYS A 140 -3.60 15.57 4.88
N ILE A 141 -4.18 15.38 3.69
CA ILE A 141 -3.93 14.22 2.82
C ILE A 141 -2.44 14.14 2.45
N VAL A 142 -1.88 15.23 1.93
CA VAL A 142 -0.46 15.27 1.52
C VAL A 142 0.44 15.02 2.72
N SER A 143 0.21 15.66 3.88
CA SER A 143 1.03 15.44 5.07
C SER A 143 0.98 14.00 5.60
N ALA A 144 -0.17 13.31 5.42
CA ALA A 144 -0.29 11.91 5.83
C ALA A 144 0.48 10.96 4.89
N ALA A 145 0.70 11.35 3.64
CA ALA A 145 1.41 10.57 2.63
C ALA A 145 2.87 11.01 2.40
N GLU A 146 3.36 12.04 3.10
CA GLU A 146 4.70 12.61 2.93
C GLU A 146 5.79 11.55 3.10
N ALA A 147 5.78 10.78 4.20
CA ALA A 147 6.77 9.74 4.47
C ALA A 147 6.87 8.67 3.36
N GLN A 148 5.75 8.34 2.71
CA GLN A 148 5.72 7.35 1.63
C GLN A 148 6.22 7.94 0.30
N THR A 149 5.95 9.23 0.08
CA THR A 149 6.27 9.92 -1.18
C THR A 149 7.69 10.46 -1.24
N ASP A 150 8.37 10.60 -0.09
CA ASP A 150 9.79 10.98 -0.03
C ASP A 150 10.71 9.86 -0.55
N ARG A 151 10.24 8.61 -0.51
CA ARG A 151 10.93 7.43 -1.06
C ARG A 151 10.55 7.14 -2.53
N MET A 152 9.86 8.06 -3.20
CA MET A 152 9.36 7.83 -4.56
C MET A 152 10.51 7.85 -5.57
N GLU A 153 10.71 6.73 -6.27
CA GLU A 153 11.65 6.67 -7.38
C GLU A 153 11.08 7.31 -8.65
N VAL A 154 11.95 7.92 -9.45
CA VAL A 154 11.60 8.43 -10.77
C VAL A 154 11.86 7.34 -11.80
N ILE A 155 10.78 6.69 -12.26
CA ILE A 155 10.85 5.74 -13.37
C ILE A 155 10.95 6.53 -14.67
N HIS A 156 12.04 6.32 -15.40
CA HIS A 156 12.26 6.95 -16.71
C HIS A 156 11.59 6.11 -17.80
N GLU A 157 10.93 6.75 -18.76
CA GLU A 157 10.18 6.09 -19.84
C GLU A 157 11.08 5.23 -20.76
N HIS A 158 12.37 5.57 -20.85
CA HIS A 158 13.34 4.78 -21.58
C HIS A 158 14.03 3.77 -20.67
N ALA A 159 14.20 2.54 -21.17
CA ALA A 159 15.06 1.56 -20.53
C ALA A 159 16.48 2.15 -20.43
N LEU A 160 16.89 2.53 -19.22
CA LEU A 160 18.28 2.87 -18.97
C LEU A 160 19.13 1.66 -19.37
N PRO A 161 20.24 1.87 -20.10
CA PRO A 161 21.06 0.76 -20.55
C PRO A 161 21.52 -0.12 -19.38
N PRO A 162 21.67 -1.44 -19.59
CA PRO A 162 22.02 -2.37 -18.52
C PRO A 162 23.39 -2.08 -17.88
N TRP A 163 24.29 -1.38 -18.60
CA TRP A 163 25.59 -0.93 -18.09
C TRP A 163 25.56 0.38 -17.30
N THR A 164 24.38 1.00 -17.11
CA THR A 164 24.26 2.15 -16.19
C THR A 164 24.41 1.65 -14.77
N SER A 165 25.49 2.06 -14.10
CA SER A 165 25.77 1.73 -12.70
C SER A 165 24.68 2.28 -11.77
N ARG A 166 23.68 1.45 -11.44
CA ARG A 166 22.54 1.78 -10.57
C ARG A 166 22.80 1.44 -9.10
N ILE A 167 23.56 0.38 -8.88
CA ILE A 167 23.91 -0.13 -7.55
C ILE A 167 25.43 -0.01 -7.47
N PRO A 168 25.98 0.68 -6.46
CA PRO A 168 27.42 0.67 -6.25
C PRO A 168 27.86 -0.77 -5.97
N VAL A 169 28.52 -1.40 -6.95
CA VAL A 169 29.06 -2.76 -6.81
C VAL A 169 30.50 -2.61 -6.36
N VAL A 170 30.79 -3.09 -5.15
CA VAL A 170 32.15 -3.24 -4.64
C VAL A 170 32.51 -4.71 -4.77
N VAL A 171 33.54 -5.00 -5.55
CA VAL A 171 34.13 -6.34 -5.66
C VAL A 171 35.42 -6.33 -4.86
N GLU A 172 35.47 -7.11 -3.79
CA GLU A 172 36.62 -7.21 -2.91
C GLU A 172 37.04 -8.69 -2.79
N ASP A 173 38.28 -8.99 -3.16
CA ASP A 173 38.80 -10.37 -3.17
C ASP A 173 39.17 -10.88 -1.76
N ASP A 174 39.43 -9.96 -0.84
CA ASP A 174 39.74 -10.27 0.56
C ASP A 174 38.45 -10.36 1.39
N VAL A 175 38.14 -11.57 1.85
CA VAL A 175 36.94 -11.88 2.65
C VAL A 175 36.82 -10.97 3.87
N MET A 176 37.93 -10.66 4.56
CA MET A 176 37.89 -9.85 5.78
C MET A 176 37.57 -8.38 5.48
N LYS A 177 38.10 -7.86 4.36
CA LYS A 177 37.78 -6.51 3.91
C LYS A 177 36.36 -6.40 3.37
N ALA A 178 35.91 -7.42 2.63
CA ALA A 178 34.54 -7.51 2.13
C ALA A 178 33.52 -7.50 3.28
N VAL A 179 33.76 -8.28 4.35
CA VAL A 179 32.89 -8.32 5.54
C VAL A 179 32.89 -6.97 6.27
N LYS A 180 34.04 -6.31 6.38
CA LYS A 180 34.12 -4.99 7.02
C LYS A 180 33.36 -3.92 6.23
N ALA A 181 33.61 -3.85 4.91
CA ALA A 181 32.91 -2.94 4.02
C ALA A 181 31.39 -3.19 4.03
N ALA A 182 30.97 -4.46 4.06
CA ALA A 182 29.58 -4.86 4.16
C ALA A 182 28.90 -4.35 5.45
N ASN A 183 29.59 -4.42 6.59
CA ASN A 183 29.05 -3.95 7.86
C ASN A 183 28.97 -2.41 7.96
N ASP A 184 29.75 -1.69 7.16
CA ASP A 184 29.76 -0.22 7.14
C ASP A 184 28.62 0.37 6.25
N VAL A 185 27.95 -0.45 5.42
CA VAL A 185 26.86 -0.01 4.55
C VAL A 185 25.55 0.13 5.33
N LYS A 186 24.93 1.32 5.23
CA LYS A 186 23.56 1.58 5.69
C LYS A 186 22.59 1.39 4.52
N GLY A 187 21.48 0.69 4.73
CA GLY A 187 20.44 0.43 3.73
C GLY A 187 20.31 -1.04 3.33
N ILE A 188 19.87 -1.29 2.09
CA ILE A 188 19.74 -2.65 1.54
C ILE A 188 21.09 -3.08 0.98
N MET A 189 21.72 -4.08 1.60
CA MET A 189 22.94 -4.71 1.12
C MET A 189 22.62 -6.10 0.57
N ILE A 190 23.13 -6.41 -0.62
CA ILE A 190 23.12 -7.75 -1.19
C ILE A 190 24.58 -8.19 -1.31
N ALA A 191 25.00 -9.13 -0.45
CA ALA A 191 26.32 -9.73 -0.51
C ALA A 191 26.24 -11.04 -1.29
N THR A 192 27.00 -11.15 -2.38
CA THR A 192 27.13 -12.39 -3.16
C THR A 192 28.55 -12.91 -3.05
N SER A 193 28.70 -14.17 -2.66
CA SER A 193 29.97 -14.89 -2.64
C SER A 193 29.93 -16.02 -3.66
N SER A 194 31.04 -16.24 -4.34
CA SER A 194 31.22 -17.39 -5.22
C SER A 194 32.40 -18.22 -4.71
N SER A 195 32.27 -19.55 -4.78
CA SER A 195 33.34 -20.48 -4.43
C SER A 195 33.52 -21.48 -5.56
N LEU A 196 34.77 -21.87 -5.82
CA LEU A 196 35.12 -22.90 -6.79
C LEU A 196 35.74 -24.07 -6.02
N LYS A 197 35.18 -25.27 -6.18
CA LYS A 197 35.80 -26.50 -5.68
C LYS A 197 35.69 -27.58 -6.74
N ASP A 198 36.81 -28.23 -7.05
CA ASP A 198 36.89 -29.34 -8.02
C ASP A 198 36.26 -29.03 -9.39
N GLY A 199 36.44 -27.79 -9.87
CA GLY A 199 35.88 -27.32 -11.15
C GLY A 199 34.39 -26.95 -11.11
N MET A 200 33.74 -27.06 -9.94
CA MET A 200 32.33 -26.71 -9.75
C MET A 200 32.22 -25.36 -9.02
N VAL A 201 31.47 -24.42 -9.59
CA VAL A 201 31.24 -23.08 -9.00
C VAL A 201 29.93 -23.09 -8.21
N GLY A 202 30.01 -22.78 -6.93
CA GLY A 202 28.87 -22.43 -6.08
C GLY A 202 28.72 -20.92 -5.96
N MET A 203 27.49 -20.43 -5.89
CA MET A 203 27.19 -19.03 -5.57
C MET A 203 26.19 -18.98 -4.42
N GLY A 204 26.45 -18.10 -3.45
CA GLY A 204 25.58 -17.80 -2.33
C GLY A 204 25.31 -16.31 -2.26
N GLY A 205 24.07 -15.93 -1.95
CA GLY A 205 23.66 -14.54 -1.79
C GLY A 205 22.93 -14.34 -0.47
N VAL A 206 23.24 -13.26 0.24
CA VAL A 206 22.53 -12.82 1.44
C VAL A 206 22.09 -11.38 1.24
N ALA A 207 20.81 -11.10 1.49
CA ALA A 207 20.27 -9.75 1.51
C ALA A 207 20.00 -9.33 2.96
N THR A 208 20.59 -8.22 3.39
CA THR A 208 20.39 -7.63 4.71
C THR A 208 19.94 -6.19 4.58
N PHE A 209 19.07 -5.75 5.49
CA PHE A 209 18.63 -4.36 5.57
C PHE A 209 19.04 -3.75 6.91
N THR A 210 19.82 -2.68 6.88
CA THR A 210 20.17 -1.86 8.04
C THR A 210 19.41 -0.52 7.92
N PRO A 211 18.52 -0.18 8.87
CA PRO A 211 17.82 1.10 8.85
C PRO A 211 18.79 2.26 9.06
N GLU A 212 18.56 3.38 8.37
CA GLU A 212 19.20 4.66 8.70
C GLU A 212 18.54 5.24 9.96
N GLU A 213 19.34 5.61 10.96
CA GLU A 213 18.89 6.30 12.19
C GLU A 213 18.37 7.72 11.92
#